data_AF-A0AAN9HG84-F1
#
_entry.id   AF-A0AAN9HG84-F1
#
_cell.length_a   1.000
_cell.length_b   1.000
_cell.length_c   1.000
_cell.angle_alpha   90.00
_cell.angle_beta   90.00
_cell.angle_gamma   90.00
#
_symmetry.space_group_name_H-M   'P 1'
#
loop_
_entity.id
_entity.type
_entity.pdbx_description
1 polymer ?
#
loop_
_entity_poly.entity_id
_entity_poly.type
_entity_poly.pdbx_seq_one_letter_code
_entity_poly.pdbx_strand_id
1 'polypeptide(L)'
;MRFLVLCFSFALQCFVLQSASEYSSKSELEYEFGDYRGKFCIDDQGFVYGIGEVYYPSSTACPCTCTDDGPVCVRPKCPRIHPRCTRIKYKSCCPVCEAVSKVCVYGGKTYRMLEEFRLSPCERCRCEVNREVYCTISGCPALHCVNPVYEPNHCCPVCRSGPNCFAGNRVISAGERVEIDKQTVCFCTYQDGTWQAHPHATCEERQRADNEATDSDNTSKQMEEQEKERVFSPRLDAIP
;
A
#
# COMPACT_ATOMS: atom_id res chain seq x y z
N MET A 1 123.83 -40.16 12.25
CA MET A 1 122.64 -40.42 13.10
C MET A 1 122.78 -39.67 14.42
N ARG A 2 122.33 -38.40 14.46
CA ARG A 2 122.09 -37.54 15.65
C ARG A 2 121.64 -36.13 15.22
N PHE A 3 122.04 -35.69 14.02
CA PHE A 3 121.53 -34.47 13.36
C PHE A 3 120.14 -34.60 12.73
N LEU A 4 119.68 -35.83 12.45
CA LEU A 4 118.36 -36.09 11.83
C LEU A 4 117.20 -36.11 12.82
N VAL A 5 117.45 -36.15 14.14
CA VAL A 5 116.39 -36.27 15.16
C VAL A 5 115.95 -34.89 15.69
N LEU A 6 116.81 -33.88 15.65
CA LEU A 6 116.50 -32.52 16.10
C LEU A 6 115.72 -31.69 15.06
N CYS A 7 115.82 -31.99 13.76
CA CYS A 7 114.99 -31.35 12.73
C CYS A 7 113.53 -31.85 12.72
N PHE A 8 113.28 -33.08 13.17
CA PHE A 8 111.91 -33.65 13.22
C PHE A 8 111.06 -33.05 14.36
N SER A 9 111.68 -32.55 15.44
CA SER A 9 110.95 -31.91 16.55
C SER A 9 110.56 -30.46 16.27
N PHE A 10 111.38 -29.69 15.55
CA PHE A 10 111.03 -28.31 15.16
C PHE A 10 110.00 -28.27 14.01
N ALA A 11 110.01 -29.27 13.11
CA ALA A 11 109.01 -29.39 12.04
C ALA A 11 107.59 -29.67 12.60
N LEU A 12 107.46 -30.41 13.70
CA LEU A 12 106.17 -30.69 14.32
C LEU A 12 105.58 -29.48 15.06
N GLN A 13 106.42 -28.58 15.60
CA GLN A 13 105.95 -27.35 16.27
C GLN A 13 105.57 -26.23 15.29
N CYS A 14 106.15 -26.19 14.08
CA CYS A 14 105.66 -25.29 13.02
C CYS A 14 104.36 -25.79 12.38
N PHE A 15 104.15 -27.10 12.23
CA PHE A 15 102.91 -27.64 11.65
C PHE A 15 101.66 -27.37 12.50
N VAL A 16 101.78 -27.31 13.84
CA VAL A 16 100.64 -27.05 14.72
C VAL A 16 100.21 -25.57 14.73
N LEU A 17 101.14 -24.63 14.48
CA LEU A 17 100.83 -23.20 14.40
C LEU A 17 100.29 -22.79 13.02
N GLN A 18 100.63 -23.52 11.95
CA GLN A 18 100.15 -23.22 10.60
C GLN A 18 98.73 -23.74 10.32
N SER A 19 98.29 -24.78 11.03
CA SER A 19 96.89 -25.25 10.96
C SER A 19 95.89 -24.37 11.71
N ALA A 20 96.34 -23.41 12.54
CA ALA A 20 95.46 -22.53 13.31
C ALA A 20 95.16 -21.19 12.60
N SER A 21 95.85 -20.84 11.51
CA SER A 21 95.64 -19.57 10.79
C SER A 21 94.98 -19.69 9.41
N GLU A 22 94.76 -20.91 8.89
CA GLU A 22 94.06 -21.13 7.60
C GLU A 22 92.61 -21.61 7.77
N TYR A 23 92.05 -21.50 8.97
CA TYR A 23 90.60 -21.50 9.19
C TYR A 23 90.14 -20.13 9.70
N SER A 24 90.61 -19.06 9.06
CA SER A 24 90.15 -17.68 9.34
C SER A 24 90.11 -16.82 8.08
N SER A 25 89.81 -17.44 6.94
CA SER A 25 89.65 -16.73 5.66
C SER A 25 88.78 -17.51 4.67
N LYS A 26 87.68 -18.11 5.15
CA LYS A 26 86.50 -18.17 4.29
C LYS A 26 85.77 -16.87 4.51
N SER A 27 85.99 -15.95 3.57
CA SER A 27 85.06 -14.89 3.19
C SER A 27 83.66 -15.20 3.70
N GLU A 28 83.08 -14.23 4.40
CA GLU A 28 81.64 -14.08 4.58
C GLU A 28 80.95 -14.34 3.24
N LEU A 29 80.69 -15.62 2.94
CA LEU A 29 79.45 -15.98 2.31
C LEU A 29 78.46 -15.65 3.39
N GLU A 30 77.97 -14.42 3.31
CA GLU A 30 76.69 -13.98 3.79
C GLU A 30 75.71 -15.07 3.36
N TYR A 31 75.62 -16.11 4.19
CA TYR A 31 74.48 -17.00 4.23
C TYR A 31 73.41 -16.11 4.80
N GLU A 32 72.89 -15.27 3.92
CA GLU A 32 71.71 -14.47 4.09
C GLU A 32 70.64 -15.51 4.43
N PHE A 33 70.45 -15.72 5.73
CA PHE A 33 69.23 -16.29 6.27
C PHE A 33 68.16 -15.34 5.76
N GLY A 34 67.69 -15.56 4.53
CA GLY A 34 66.64 -14.76 3.95
C GLY A 34 65.54 -14.71 4.99
N ASP A 35 65.13 -13.51 5.37
CA ASP A 35 64.20 -13.25 6.47
C ASP A 35 62.99 -14.19 6.37
N TYR A 36 63.07 -15.39 6.97
CA TYR A 36 61.94 -16.31 7.16
C TYR A 36 60.95 -15.71 8.17
N ARG A 37 61.27 -14.52 8.68
CA ARG A 37 60.44 -13.65 9.49
C ARG A 37 59.36 -13.02 8.63
N GLY A 38 58.27 -13.74 8.46
CA GLY A 38 56.96 -13.09 8.56
C GLY A 38 56.40 -12.48 7.29
N LYS A 39 56.80 -12.92 6.09
CA LYS A 39 56.12 -12.48 4.86
C LYS A 39 54.87 -13.30 4.58
N PHE A 40 53.95 -13.28 5.53
CA PHE A 40 52.66 -13.92 5.43
C PHE A 40 51.63 -13.10 6.19
N CYS A 41 50.38 -13.21 5.77
CA CYS A 41 49.28 -12.52 6.41
C CYS A 41 48.47 -13.53 7.23
N ILE A 42 47.90 -13.07 8.34
CA ILE A 42 47.08 -13.90 9.22
C ILE A 42 45.69 -13.27 9.34
N ASP A 43 44.63 -14.08 9.33
CA ASP A 43 43.26 -13.63 9.64
C ASP A 43 42.92 -13.72 11.14
N ASP A 44 41.70 -13.32 11.50
CA ASP A 44 41.18 -13.36 12.87
C ASP A 44 41.04 -14.79 13.43
N GLN A 45 41.01 -15.80 12.56
CA GLN A 45 40.95 -17.22 12.94
C GLN A 45 42.34 -17.86 13.06
N GLY A 46 43.41 -17.13 12.72
CA GLY A 46 44.78 -17.61 12.76
C GLY A 46 45.23 -18.36 11.50
N PHE A 47 44.45 -18.30 10.41
CA PHE A 47 44.84 -18.91 9.13
C PHE A 47 45.90 -18.07 8.44
N VAL A 48 46.89 -18.74 7.84
CA VAL A 48 48.06 -18.12 7.22
C VAL A 48 47.91 -18.07 5.71
N TYR A 49 48.10 -16.88 5.13
CA TYR A 49 48.02 -16.60 3.70
C TYR A 49 49.39 -16.18 3.15
N GLY A 50 49.74 -16.69 1.97
CA GLY A 50 50.97 -16.37 1.26
C GLY A 50 50.91 -15.02 0.53
N ILE A 51 52.07 -14.46 0.20
CA ILE A 51 52.18 -13.23 -0.60
C ILE A 51 51.45 -13.41 -1.95
N GLY A 52 50.65 -12.43 -2.34
CA GLY A 52 49.84 -12.44 -3.55
C GLY A 52 48.44 -13.05 -3.37
N GLU A 53 48.16 -13.70 -2.25
CA GLU A 53 46.84 -14.29 -1.98
C GLU A 53 45.82 -13.22 -1.58
N VAL A 54 44.60 -13.37 -2.09
CA VAL A 54 43.46 -12.55 -1.70
C VAL A 54 42.65 -13.30 -0.65
N TYR A 55 42.48 -12.69 0.51
CA TYR A 55 41.78 -13.29 1.64
C TYR A 55 40.84 -12.32 2.33
N TYR A 56 39.99 -12.85 3.21
CA TYR A 56 39.06 -12.06 4.02
C TYR A 56 39.45 -12.18 5.48
N PRO A 57 40.09 -11.14 6.07
CA PRO A 57 40.59 -11.21 7.44
C PRO A 57 39.52 -11.45 8.51
N SER A 58 38.25 -11.18 8.19
CA SER A 58 37.09 -11.47 9.03
C SER A 58 35.82 -11.52 8.17
N SER A 59 34.73 -12.01 8.76
CA SER A 59 33.41 -12.05 8.10
C SER A 59 32.87 -10.67 7.68
N THR A 60 33.39 -9.58 8.25
CA THR A 60 33.01 -8.18 7.98
C THR A 60 34.14 -7.37 7.32
N ALA A 61 35.32 -7.95 7.12
CA ALA A 61 36.45 -7.28 6.51
C ALA A 61 36.36 -7.26 4.98
N CYS A 62 37.02 -6.29 4.36
CA CYS A 62 37.16 -6.23 2.91
C CYS A 62 38.13 -7.31 2.42
N PRO A 63 38.06 -7.68 1.12
CA PRO A 63 39.10 -8.52 0.53
C PRO A 63 40.44 -7.78 0.61
N CYS A 64 41.46 -8.47 1.12
CA CYS A 64 42.81 -7.95 1.24
C CYS A 64 43.76 -8.85 0.45
N THR A 65 44.73 -8.22 -0.22
CA THR A 65 45.82 -8.93 -0.88
C THR A 65 47.01 -8.93 0.06
N CYS A 66 47.59 -10.10 0.34
CA CYS A 66 48.80 -10.16 1.13
C CYS A 66 50.00 -9.67 0.32
N THR A 67 50.71 -8.66 0.81
CA THR A 67 51.93 -8.13 0.19
C THR A 67 53.11 -8.28 1.14
N ASP A 68 54.33 -8.10 0.64
CA ASP A 68 55.54 -8.13 1.47
C ASP A 68 55.50 -7.14 2.65
N ASP A 69 54.79 -6.01 2.48
CA ASP A 69 54.62 -4.95 3.51
C ASP A 69 53.39 -5.16 4.41
N GLY A 70 52.62 -6.22 4.17
CA GLY A 70 51.40 -6.56 4.92
C GLY A 70 50.12 -6.62 4.06
N PRO A 71 48.93 -6.73 4.67
CA PRO A 71 47.68 -6.87 3.94
C PRO A 71 47.19 -5.54 3.36
N VAL A 72 47.04 -5.49 2.03
CA VAL A 72 46.48 -4.34 1.31
C VAL A 72 45.01 -4.59 1.00
N CYS A 73 44.13 -3.93 1.74
CA CYS A 73 42.68 -4.10 1.63
C CYS A 73 42.06 -3.09 0.66
N VAL A 74 41.30 -3.59 -0.31
CA VAL A 74 40.57 -2.74 -1.27
C VAL A 74 39.09 -2.80 -0.95
N ARG A 75 38.46 -1.63 -0.77
CA ARG A 75 37.02 -1.55 -0.58
C ARG A 75 36.29 -1.64 -1.92
N PRO A 76 35.56 -2.73 -2.21
CA PRO A 76 34.76 -2.82 -3.42
C PRO A 76 33.60 -1.82 -3.37
N LYS A 77 33.04 -1.51 -4.55
CA LYS A 77 31.82 -0.71 -4.66
C LYS A 77 30.64 -1.49 -4.08
N CYS A 78 30.22 -1.13 -2.87
CA CYS A 78 29.13 -1.83 -2.20
C CYS A 78 27.75 -1.51 -2.81
N PRO A 79 26.82 -2.47 -2.78
CA PRO A 79 25.45 -2.25 -3.24
C PRO A 79 24.73 -1.26 -2.32
N ARG A 80 23.85 -0.43 -2.90
CA ARG A 80 22.95 0.42 -2.13
C ARG A 80 21.85 -0.45 -1.51
N ILE A 81 21.70 -0.39 -0.19
CA ILE A 81 20.61 -1.06 0.52
C ILE A 81 19.33 -0.24 0.35
N HIS A 82 18.24 -0.92 -0.04
CA HIS A 82 16.94 -0.29 -0.13
C HIS A 82 16.47 0.17 1.27
N PRO A 83 15.86 1.36 1.43
CA PRO A 83 15.28 1.84 2.70
C PRO A 83 14.23 0.91 3.36
N ARG A 84 13.83 -0.16 2.65
CA ARG A 84 12.81 -1.13 3.09
C ARG A 84 13.44 -2.39 3.70
N CYS A 85 14.76 -2.40 3.80
CA CYS A 85 15.48 -3.47 4.46
C CYS A 85 15.26 -3.39 5.96
N THR A 86 14.72 -4.44 6.56
CA THR A 86 14.52 -4.53 8.01
C THR A 86 15.70 -5.18 8.71
N ARG A 87 16.47 -6.01 7.99
CA ARG A 87 17.64 -6.68 8.53
C ARG A 87 18.80 -6.64 7.55
N ILE A 88 19.88 -5.98 7.98
CA ILE A 88 21.12 -5.86 7.23
C ILE A 88 22.10 -6.88 7.80
N LYS A 89 22.73 -7.65 6.91
CA LYS A 89 23.83 -8.55 7.23
C LYS A 89 25.05 -8.17 6.39
N TYR A 90 26.24 -8.29 6.93
CA TYR A 90 27.46 -8.03 6.18
C TYR A 90 27.92 -9.32 5.50
N LYS A 91 28.25 -9.22 4.21
CA LYS A 91 29.04 -10.23 3.51
C LYS A 91 30.37 -9.57 3.17
N SER A 92 31.43 -9.97 3.87
CA SER A 92 32.69 -9.23 3.85
C SER A 92 32.41 -7.77 4.28
N CYS A 93 33.08 -6.78 3.72
CA CYS A 93 32.83 -5.38 4.09
C CYS A 93 31.59 -4.73 3.46
N CYS A 94 30.77 -5.46 2.69
CA CYS A 94 29.57 -4.88 2.09
C CYS A 94 28.28 -5.32 2.79
N PRO A 95 27.36 -4.38 3.04
CA PRO A 95 26.05 -4.71 3.57
C PRO A 95 25.21 -5.42 2.50
N VAL A 96 24.43 -6.40 2.93
CA VAL A 96 23.46 -7.16 2.14
C VAL A 96 22.14 -7.19 2.90
N CYS A 97 21.03 -6.99 2.20
CA CYS A 97 19.72 -7.08 2.83
C CYS A 97 19.31 -8.54 3.00
N GLU A 98 19.13 -8.99 4.24
CA GLU A 98 18.71 -10.36 4.56
C GLU A 98 17.18 -10.48 4.57
N ALA A 99 16.49 -9.42 5.03
CA ALA A 99 15.03 -9.38 5.06
C ALA A 99 14.50 -8.01 4.64
N VAL A 100 13.50 -8.04 3.77
CA VAL A 100 12.73 -6.86 3.36
C VAL A 100 11.42 -6.84 4.14
N SER A 101 10.99 -5.65 4.57
CA SER A 101 9.68 -5.48 5.20
C SER A 101 8.58 -6.04 4.31
N LYS A 102 7.78 -6.98 4.84
CA LYS A 102 6.57 -7.54 4.21
C LYS A 102 5.30 -6.90 4.77
N VAL A 103 5.41 -5.74 5.40
CA VAL A 103 4.28 -5.02 6.01
C VAL A 103 4.07 -3.68 5.33
N CYS A 104 2.81 -3.26 5.21
CA CYS A 104 2.45 -1.88 4.91
C CYS A 104 2.44 -1.07 6.19
N VAL A 105 2.88 0.18 6.14
CA VAL A 105 2.76 1.13 7.25
C VAL A 105 1.76 2.20 6.85
N TYR A 106 0.69 2.34 7.62
CA TYR A 106 -0.35 3.34 7.36
C TYR A 106 -0.88 3.90 8.67
N GLY A 107 -0.90 5.23 8.82
CA GLY A 107 -1.35 5.90 10.03
C GLY A 107 -0.58 5.50 11.30
N GLY A 108 0.71 5.16 11.19
CA GLY A 108 1.53 4.67 12.30
C GLY A 108 1.28 3.22 12.73
N LYS A 109 0.38 2.49 12.04
CA LYS A 109 0.12 1.06 12.24
C LYS A 109 0.73 0.22 11.12
N THR A 110 1.09 -1.01 11.44
CA THR A 110 1.64 -1.99 10.49
C THR A 110 0.58 -3.02 10.11
N TYR A 111 0.39 -3.26 8.82
CA TYR A 111 -0.55 -4.22 8.25
C TYR A 111 0.19 -5.28 7.44
N ARG A 112 -0.28 -6.53 7.48
CA ARG A 112 0.27 -7.64 6.70
C ARG A 112 -0.15 -7.52 5.24
N MET A 113 0.59 -8.17 4.35
CA MET A 113 0.20 -8.21 2.93
C MET A 113 -1.17 -8.88 2.78
N LEU A 114 -1.98 -8.32 1.90
CA LEU A 114 -3.38 -8.69 1.62
C LEU A 114 -4.34 -8.50 2.81
N GLU A 115 -3.88 -7.87 3.89
CA GLU A 115 -4.74 -7.53 5.01
C GLU A 115 -5.68 -6.38 4.64
N GLU A 116 -6.98 -6.60 4.85
CA GLU A 116 -8.02 -5.59 4.71
C GLU A 116 -8.39 -5.03 6.08
N PHE A 117 -8.46 -3.71 6.18
CA PHE A 117 -8.78 -2.99 7.42
C PHE A 117 -9.71 -1.81 7.13
N ARG A 118 -10.50 -1.42 8.13
CA ARG A 118 -11.44 -0.30 8.04
C ARG A 118 -10.94 0.85 8.90
N LEU A 119 -10.81 2.04 8.31
CA LEU A 119 -10.49 3.27 9.04
C LEU A 119 -11.75 3.91 9.59
N SER A 120 -12.83 3.82 8.83
CA SER A 120 -14.16 4.29 9.18
C SER A 120 -15.21 3.29 8.66
N PRO A 121 -16.49 3.44 9.04
CA PRO A 121 -17.56 2.62 8.48
C PRO A 121 -17.61 2.68 6.93
N CYS A 122 -17.22 3.80 6.33
CA CYS A 122 -17.24 4.01 4.88
C CYS A 122 -15.94 3.67 4.16
N GLU A 123 -14.81 3.75 4.86
CA GLU A 123 -13.49 3.62 4.26
C GLU A 123 -12.87 2.26 4.57
N ARG A 124 -12.64 1.48 3.51
CA ARG A 124 -11.94 0.20 3.58
C ARG A 124 -10.61 0.31 2.84
N CYS A 125 -9.55 -0.17 3.45
CA CYS A 125 -8.21 -0.16 2.90
C CYS A 125 -7.64 -1.58 2.86
N ARG A 126 -6.80 -1.85 1.85
CA ARG A 126 -6.10 -3.12 1.70
C ARG A 126 -4.61 -2.88 1.49
N CYS A 127 -3.77 -3.62 2.20
CA CYS A 127 -2.34 -3.67 1.96
C CYS A 127 -2.05 -4.60 0.77
N GLU A 128 -1.58 -4.05 -0.35
CA GLU A 128 -1.34 -4.82 -1.56
C GLU A 128 0.09 -5.40 -1.59
N VAL A 129 0.38 -6.31 -2.53
CA VAL A 129 1.70 -6.99 -2.63
C VAL A 129 2.85 -6.01 -2.93
N ASN A 130 2.55 -4.88 -3.60
CA ASN A 130 3.51 -3.78 -3.79
C ASN A 130 3.82 -3.01 -2.49
N ARG A 131 3.15 -3.40 -1.38
CA ARG A 131 3.21 -2.80 -0.05
C ARG A 131 2.77 -1.34 -0.05
N GLU A 132 1.81 -1.03 -0.91
CA GLU A 132 1.03 0.19 -0.86
C GLU A 132 -0.33 -0.12 -0.26
N VAL A 133 -0.89 0.85 0.44
CA VAL A 133 -2.25 0.74 0.96
C VAL A 133 -3.18 1.38 -0.04
N TYR A 134 -4.12 0.60 -0.54
CA TYR A 134 -5.19 1.08 -1.40
C TYR A 134 -6.47 1.23 -0.58
N CYS A 135 -6.94 2.45 -0.44
CA CYS A 135 -8.17 2.79 0.26
C CYS A 135 -9.30 3.07 -0.74
N THR A 136 -10.48 2.57 -0.42
CA THR A 136 -11.71 2.78 -1.18
C THR A 136 -12.78 3.33 -0.24
N ILE A 137 -13.43 4.41 -0.68
CA ILE A 137 -14.53 5.04 0.04
C ILE A 137 -15.82 4.48 -0.56
N SER A 138 -16.66 3.89 0.29
CA SER A 138 -17.97 3.39 -0.13
C SER A 138 -18.91 4.58 -0.34
N GLY A 139 -19.39 4.75 -1.56
CA GLY A 139 -20.51 5.65 -1.84
C GLY A 139 -21.83 5.03 -1.37
N CYS A 140 -22.75 5.86 -0.91
CA CYS A 140 -24.07 5.40 -0.51
C CYS A 140 -25.04 5.39 -1.68
N PRO A 141 -25.91 4.36 -1.79
CA PRO A 141 -26.98 4.37 -2.77
C PRO A 141 -27.95 5.50 -2.47
N ALA A 142 -28.66 5.98 -3.50
CA ALA A 142 -29.72 6.95 -3.29
C ALA A 142 -30.84 6.34 -2.45
N LEU A 143 -31.35 7.14 -1.52
CA LEU A 143 -32.42 6.75 -0.63
C LEU A 143 -33.78 7.11 -1.23
N HIS A 144 -34.77 6.29 -0.91
CA HIS A 144 -36.17 6.50 -1.30
C HIS A 144 -37.05 6.93 -0.11
N CYS A 145 -36.45 7.51 0.93
CA CYS A 145 -37.16 8.01 2.10
C CYS A 145 -36.68 9.42 2.44
N VAL A 146 -37.56 10.18 3.10
CA VAL A 146 -37.27 11.53 3.59
C VAL A 146 -36.78 11.56 5.05
N ASN A 147 -36.88 10.43 5.76
CA ASN A 147 -36.46 10.28 7.17
C ASN A 147 -35.36 9.19 7.38
N PRO A 148 -34.19 9.33 6.72
CA PRO A 148 -33.09 8.40 6.92
C PRO A 148 -32.55 8.40 8.36
N VAL A 149 -32.19 7.21 8.87
CA VAL A 149 -31.57 7.05 10.19
C VAL A 149 -30.11 6.63 10.03
N TYR A 150 -29.21 7.30 10.74
CA TYR A 150 -27.79 6.95 10.81
C TYR A 150 -27.53 6.03 11.99
N GLU A 151 -27.00 4.84 11.72
CA GLU A 151 -26.66 3.86 12.75
C GLU A 151 -25.15 3.86 13.03
N PRO A 152 -24.74 3.67 14.30
CA PRO A 152 -23.33 3.49 14.61
C PRO A 152 -22.81 2.24 13.88
N ASN A 153 -21.60 2.34 13.31
CA ASN A 153 -20.92 1.31 12.52
C ASN A 153 -21.45 1.07 11.10
N HIS A 154 -22.48 1.77 10.65
CA HIS A 154 -22.91 1.76 9.25
C HIS A 154 -22.34 2.96 8.49
N CYS A 155 -21.90 2.74 7.26
CA CYS A 155 -21.49 3.85 6.38
C CYS A 155 -22.69 4.68 5.92
N CYS A 156 -23.76 3.99 5.54
CA CYS A 156 -24.88 4.60 4.86
C CYS A 156 -26.11 4.68 5.77
N PRO A 157 -26.89 5.76 5.65
CA PRO A 157 -28.18 5.85 6.31
C PRO A 157 -29.14 4.78 5.80
N VAL A 158 -30.06 4.37 6.67
CA VAL A 158 -31.08 3.35 6.36
C VAL A 158 -32.49 3.90 6.56
N CYS A 159 -33.38 3.54 5.63
CA CYS A 159 -34.81 3.84 5.70
C CYS A 159 -35.54 2.72 6.44
N ARG A 160 -35.67 2.81 7.77
CA ARG A 160 -36.28 1.74 8.59
C ARG A 160 -37.73 1.45 8.22
N SER A 161 -38.48 2.48 7.84
CA SER A 161 -39.90 2.39 7.46
C SER A 161 -40.11 2.16 5.95
N GLY A 162 -39.05 1.83 5.20
CA GLY A 162 -39.13 1.71 3.74
C GLY A 162 -39.29 3.06 3.04
N PRO A 163 -39.70 3.06 1.76
CA PRO A 163 -39.90 4.29 0.99
C PRO A 163 -41.02 5.16 1.56
N ASN A 164 -40.80 6.47 1.64
CA ASN A 164 -41.75 7.44 2.17
C ASN A 164 -41.54 8.85 1.61
N CYS A 165 -42.55 9.71 1.77
CA CYS A 165 -42.53 11.09 1.28
C CYS A 165 -43.25 12.03 2.27
N PHE A 166 -43.09 13.35 2.07
CA PHE A 166 -43.76 14.38 2.85
C PHE A 166 -45.14 14.73 2.27
N ALA A 167 -46.20 14.53 3.06
CA ALA A 167 -47.52 15.10 2.83
C ALA A 167 -47.71 16.31 3.76
N GLY A 168 -47.41 17.51 3.25
CA GLY A 168 -47.31 18.72 4.08
C GLY A 168 -46.21 18.57 5.14
N ASN A 169 -46.62 18.52 6.41
CA ASN A 169 -45.70 18.35 7.55
C ASN A 169 -45.60 16.90 8.06
N ARG A 170 -46.32 15.95 7.48
CA ARG A 170 -46.35 14.55 7.92
C ARG A 170 -45.59 13.65 6.95
N VAL A 171 -44.93 12.62 7.46
CA VAL A 171 -44.30 11.57 6.64
C VAL A 171 -45.30 10.44 6.45
N ILE A 172 -45.49 10.00 5.21
CA ILE A 172 -46.41 8.92 4.83
C ILE A 172 -45.67 7.82 4.06
N SER A 173 -46.07 6.57 4.26
CA SER A 173 -45.44 5.42 3.62
C SER A 173 -45.80 5.34 2.13
N ALA A 174 -44.90 4.80 1.31
CA ALA A 174 -45.21 4.56 -0.10
C ALA A 174 -46.39 3.59 -0.28
N GLY A 175 -47.28 3.91 -1.23
CA GLY A 175 -48.49 3.12 -1.51
C GLY A 175 -49.68 3.39 -0.57
N GLU A 176 -49.49 4.19 0.48
CA GLU A 176 -50.57 4.57 1.40
C GLU A 176 -51.24 5.89 0.95
N ARG A 177 -52.58 5.91 0.93
CA ARG A 177 -53.38 7.14 0.73
C ARG A 177 -53.87 7.62 2.09
N VAL A 178 -53.52 8.84 2.47
CA VAL A 178 -53.93 9.42 3.76
C VAL A 178 -54.76 10.69 3.56
N GLU A 179 -55.79 10.86 4.37
CA GLU A 179 -56.54 12.12 4.48
C GLU A 179 -55.76 13.07 5.40
N ILE A 180 -55.30 14.21 4.84
CA ILE A 180 -54.61 15.27 5.59
C ILE A 180 -55.64 16.23 6.19
N ASP A 181 -56.64 16.62 5.39
CA ASP A 181 -57.77 17.45 5.78
C ASP A 181 -59.08 16.80 5.31
N LYS A 182 -60.24 17.34 5.75
CA LYS A 182 -61.57 16.84 5.36
C LYS A 182 -61.81 16.77 3.84
N GLN A 183 -60.99 17.47 3.07
CA GLN A 183 -61.07 17.54 1.61
C GLN A 183 -59.78 17.16 0.89
N THR A 184 -58.70 16.78 1.58
CA THR A 184 -57.38 16.62 0.93
C THR A 184 -56.83 15.23 1.19
N VAL A 185 -56.66 14.44 0.13
CA VAL A 185 -56.08 13.09 0.18
C VAL A 185 -54.70 13.12 -0.47
N CYS A 186 -53.66 12.72 0.25
CA CYS A 186 -52.29 12.70 -0.25
C CYS A 186 -51.74 11.27 -0.32
N PHE A 187 -50.89 11.00 -1.32
CA PHE A 187 -50.23 9.72 -1.51
C PHE A 187 -48.85 9.87 -2.15
N CYS A 188 -47.92 8.98 -1.81
CA CYS A 188 -46.62 8.93 -2.47
C CYS A 188 -46.73 8.15 -3.78
N THR A 189 -46.47 8.81 -4.90
CA THR A 189 -46.24 8.15 -6.19
C THR A 189 -44.82 7.58 -6.20
N TYR A 190 -44.68 6.33 -5.77
CA TYR A 190 -43.44 5.59 -6.00
C TYR A 190 -43.53 4.98 -7.40
N GLN A 191 -42.86 5.57 -8.40
CA GLN A 191 -42.72 4.91 -9.70
C GLN A 191 -41.62 3.86 -9.58
N ASP A 192 -41.99 2.61 -9.90
CA ASP A 192 -41.20 1.40 -9.81
C ASP A 192 -39.92 1.45 -10.68
N GLY A 193 -38.88 2.14 -10.20
CA GLY A 193 -37.51 2.01 -10.71
C GLY A 193 -37.05 3.03 -11.75
N THR A 194 -37.87 4.01 -12.13
CA THR A 194 -37.38 5.18 -12.89
C THR A 194 -37.11 6.33 -11.93
N TRP A 195 -35.85 6.78 -11.92
CA TRP A 195 -35.25 7.55 -10.84
C TRP A 195 -35.84 8.95 -10.71
N GLN A 196 -36.86 9.10 -9.86
CA GLN A 196 -37.18 10.31 -9.07
C GLN A 196 -38.31 9.99 -8.09
N ALA A 197 -37.99 9.44 -6.91
CA ALA A 197 -38.92 9.53 -5.79
C ALA A 197 -39.02 11.01 -5.41
N HIS A 198 -40.14 11.66 -5.72
CA HIS A 198 -40.35 13.03 -5.30
C HIS A 198 -40.44 13.06 -3.76
N PRO A 199 -39.69 13.96 -3.09
CA PRO A 199 -39.71 14.05 -1.63
C PRO A 199 -41.09 14.49 -1.10
N HIS A 200 -41.97 15.00 -1.97
CA HIS A 200 -43.31 15.45 -1.64
C HIS A 200 -44.37 14.51 -2.22
N ALA A 201 -45.42 14.27 -1.44
CA ALA A 201 -46.61 13.52 -1.82
C ALA A 201 -47.42 14.28 -2.88
N THR A 202 -48.15 13.54 -3.70
CA THR A 202 -49.19 14.10 -4.58
C THR A 202 -50.49 14.18 -3.78
N CYS A 203 -51.14 15.34 -3.78
CA CYS A 203 -52.38 15.57 -3.03
C CYS A 203 -53.53 15.91 -4.00
N GLU A 204 -54.66 15.24 -3.81
CA GLU A 204 -55.91 15.40 -4.56
C GLU A 204 -56.99 15.97 -3.63
N GLU A 205 -57.76 16.95 -4.11
CA GLU A 205 -58.93 17.46 -3.39
C GLU A 205 -60.17 16.59 -3.68
N ARG A 206 -60.90 16.18 -2.64
CA ARG A 206 -62.21 15.54 -2.74
C ARG A 206 -63.24 16.60 -3.17
N GLN A 207 -63.77 16.47 -4.38
CA GLN A 207 -64.97 17.24 -4.76
C GLN A 207 -66.11 16.86 -3.80
N ARG A 208 -66.73 17.86 -3.16
CA ARG A 208 -68.03 17.65 -2.50
C ARG A 208 -68.98 17.15 -3.57
N ALA A 209 -69.60 16.00 -3.35
CA ALA A 209 -70.85 15.72 -4.02
C ALA A 209 -71.85 16.77 -3.53
N ASP A 210 -72.12 17.77 -4.36
CA ASP A 210 -73.28 18.64 -4.20
C ASP A 210 -74.53 17.76 -4.39
N ASN A 211 -74.96 17.13 -3.30
CA ASN A 211 -76.29 16.57 -3.18
C ASN A 211 -77.25 17.72 -2.83
N GLU A 212 -77.58 18.55 -3.82
CA GLU A 212 -78.82 19.33 -3.80
C GLU A 212 -79.90 18.46 -4.45
N ALA A 213 -80.51 17.60 -3.65
CA ALA A 213 -81.73 16.89 -4.01
C ALA A 213 -82.82 17.25 -2.99
N THR A 214 -83.64 18.26 -3.31
CA THR A 214 -85.01 18.38 -2.81
C THR A 214 -85.90 19.04 -3.87
N ASP A 215 -86.59 18.16 -4.59
CA ASP A 215 -88.01 18.18 -4.96
C ASP A 215 -88.77 19.53 -4.95
N SER A 216 -89.36 19.87 -6.10
CA SER A 216 -90.46 20.82 -6.26
C SER A 216 -91.18 20.49 -7.57
N ASP A 217 -91.99 19.43 -7.55
CA ASP A 217 -93.02 19.20 -8.57
C ASP A 217 -94.25 20.10 -8.34
N ASN A 218 -94.88 20.50 -9.46
CA ASN A 218 -96.12 21.29 -9.64
C ASN A 218 -96.12 22.80 -9.27
N THR A 219 -96.54 23.73 -10.13
CA THR A 219 -97.77 23.65 -10.93
C THR A 219 -97.75 24.60 -12.15
N SER A 220 -98.34 24.11 -13.25
CA SER A 220 -99.13 24.82 -14.30
C SER A 220 -98.36 25.70 -15.31
N LYS A 221 -98.19 25.25 -16.55
CA LYS A 221 -99.17 25.28 -17.67
C LYS A 221 -99.65 26.69 -18.05
N GLN A 222 -99.19 27.17 -19.20
CA GLN A 222 -99.98 27.84 -20.24
C GLN A 222 -99.16 27.74 -21.55
N MET A 223 -99.57 26.83 -22.44
CA MET A 223 -100.25 27.12 -23.72
C MET A 223 -99.28 27.77 -24.74
N GLU A 224 -98.71 26.97 -25.64
CA GLU A 224 -99.22 26.73 -27.01
C GLU A 224 -99.11 27.95 -27.94
N GLU A 225 -98.51 27.70 -29.10
CA GLU A 225 -98.62 28.46 -30.35
C GLU A 225 -97.99 29.87 -30.43
N GLN A 226 -96.80 29.91 -31.05
CA GLN A 226 -96.54 30.79 -32.21
C GLN A 226 -95.32 30.23 -32.96
N GLU A 227 -95.60 29.42 -33.98
CA GLU A 227 -95.33 29.75 -35.39
C GLU A 227 -93.85 30.06 -35.66
N LYS A 228 -93.09 29.11 -36.19
CA LYS A 228 -93.01 28.75 -37.61
C LYS A 228 -92.41 29.88 -38.47
N GLU A 229 -91.42 29.47 -39.26
CA GLU A 229 -90.77 30.19 -40.38
C GLU A 229 -89.64 31.20 -40.08
N ARG A 230 -88.41 30.76 -40.31
CA ARG A 230 -87.56 31.13 -41.49
C ARG A 230 -86.15 30.57 -41.24
N VAL A 231 -85.75 29.45 -41.83
CA VAL A 231 -85.11 29.33 -43.16
C VAL A 231 -84.28 30.57 -43.52
N PHE A 232 -82.95 30.49 -43.36
CA PHE A 232 -81.97 30.68 -44.45
C PHE A 232 -80.53 30.41 -43.96
N SER A 233 -79.87 29.39 -44.54
CA SER A 233 -78.39 29.35 -44.64
C SER A 233 -77.99 30.20 -45.86
N PRO A 234 -76.75 30.74 -45.96
CA PRO A 234 -75.73 29.93 -46.62
C PRO A 234 -74.29 30.08 -46.09
N ARG A 235 -73.49 29.11 -46.56
CA ARG A 235 -72.04 28.88 -46.47
C ARG A 235 -71.17 30.00 -47.08
N LEU A 236 -69.86 29.83 -46.86
CA LEU A 236 -68.65 30.02 -47.74
C LEU A 236 -67.59 30.77 -46.91
N ASP A 237 -66.29 30.46 -46.86
CA ASP A 237 -65.46 29.50 -47.58
C ASP A 237 -64.12 29.35 -46.86
N ALA A 238 -63.37 28.32 -47.27
CA ALA A 238 -62.08 27.94 -46.76
C ALA A 238 -60.91 28.54 -47.56
N ILE A 239 -59.72 28.58 -46.91
CA ILE A 239 -58.34 28.46 -47.48
C ILE A 239 -57.78 29.75 -48.13
N PRO A 240 -56.49 30.10 -47.99
CA PRO A 240 -55.27 29.26 -48.13
C PRO A 240 -54.76 28.56 -46.86
#